data_AF-A0A8T6JA02-F1
#
_entry.id   AF-A0A8T6JA02-F1
#
_cell.length_a   1.000
_cell.length_b   1.000
_cell.length_c   1.000
_cell.angle_alpha   90.00
_cell.angle_beta   90.00
_cell.angle_gamma   90.00
#
_symmetry.space_group_name_H-M   'P 1'
#
loop_
_entity.id
_entity.type
_entity.pdbx_description
1 polymer ?
#
loop_
_entity_poly.entity_id
_entity_poly.type
_entity_poly.pdbx_seq_one_letter_code
_entity_poly.pdbx_strand_id
1 'polypeptide(L)'
;AMANLITLSRLVLLLVVVVIAYRPVSPLQLWLWPILAVVFISDGLDGWVARRRGEESLFGALFDIAVDRIVELTLWIVLADLDLIPIWIPIVFVVRGVLVDAIRASQVQADRRSPLALLNSPAARWLVAGRFMRGFYATIKACAFVGLFMIEPLPVGVESLLPSLTEIWALLQPIWEWLAMAFTYLAVALCLLRGMPVIMEFLAEERRSLFSRNRGTP
;
A
#
# COMPACT_ATOMS: atom_id res chain seq x y z
N ALA A 1 8.54 22.60 4.63
CA ALA A 1 7.56 22.41 3.56
C ALA A 1 6.27 21.86 4.16
N MET A 2 5.12 22.37 3.74
CA MET A 2 3.80 21.92 4.21
C MET A 2 3.52 20.47 3.82
N ALA A 3 4.05 20.02 2.68
CA ALA A 3 3.95 18.62 2.23
C ALA A 3 4.58 17.64 3.25
N ASN A 4 5.79 17.92 3.73
CA ASN A 4 6.46 17.06 4.72
C ASN A 4 5.70 16.95 6.05
N LEU A 5 4.95 17.99 6.43
CA LEU A 5 4.10 17.96 7.63
C LEU A 5 2.88 17.03 7.43
N ILE A 6 2.33 16.97 6.22
CA ILE A 6 1.25 16.04 5.87
C ILE A 6 1.79 14.59 5.87
N THR A 7 2.95 14.36 5.27
CA THR A 7 3.60 13.04 5.32
C THR A 7 3.95 12.63 6.75
N LEU A 8 4.43 13.56 7.59
CA LEU A 8 4.70 13.28 9.01
C LEU A 8 3.41 13.00 9.79
N SER A 9 2.33 13.73 9.52
CA SER A 9 1.06 13.49 10.20
C SER A 9 0.50 12.10 9.89
N ARG A 10 0.70 11.57 8.68
CA ARG A 10 0.35 10.18 8.34
C ARG A 10 1.07 9.16 9.22
N LEU A 11 2.35 9.38 9.53
CA LEU A 11 3.11 8.52 10.43
C LEU A 11 2.56 8.59 11.87
N VAL A 12 2.21 9.79 12.35
CA VAL A 12 1.60 9.96 13.67
C VAL A 12 0.22 9.29 13.74
N LEU A 13 -0.60 9.48 12.71
CA LEU A 13 -1.92 8.84 12.60
C LEU A 13 -1.80 7.32 12.52
N LEU A 14 -0.80 6.79 11.81
CA LEU A 14 -0.48 5.37 11.81
C LEU A 14 -0.22 4.86 13.23
N LEU A 15 0.61 5.55 14.03
CA LEU A 15 0.86 5.15 15.42
C LEU A 15 -0.43 5.15 16.25
N VAL A 16 -1.30 6.14 16.05
CA VAL A 16 -2.62 6.18 16.71
C VAL A 16 -3.48 4.99 16.29
N VAL A 17 -3.52 4.65 15.00
CA VAL A 17 -4.24 3.47 14.49
C VAL A 17 -3.72 2.20 15.16
N VAL A 18 -2.40 2.02 15.23
CA VAL A 18 -1.78 0.86 15.87
C VAL A 18 -2.16 0.79 17.35
N VAL A 19 -2.05 1.90 18.08
CA VAL A 19 -2.41 1.92 19.51
C VAL A 19 -3.88 1.57 19.72
N ILE A 20 -4.80 2.07 18.89
CA ILE A 20 -6.23 1.76 19.00
C ILE A 20 -6.50 0.30 18.61
N ALA A 21 -5.84 -0.22 17.57
CA ALA A 21 -6.03 -1.58 17.08
C ALA A 21 -5.66 -2.65 18.12
N TYR A 22 -4.64 -2.40 18.95
CA TYR A 22 -4.24 -3.33 20.04
C TYR A 22 -5.00 -3.11 21.36
N ARG A 23 -5.97 -2.20 21.41
CA ARG A 23 -6.80 -2.03 22.61
C ARG A 23 -7.91 -3.08 22.64
N PRO A 24 -8.36 -3.48 23.85
CA PRO A 24 -9.60 -4.22 23.99
C PRO A 24 -10.77 -3.49 23.33
N VAL A 25 -11.75 -4.26 22.87
CA VAL A 25 -12.97 -3.76 22.23
C VAL A 25 -13.56 -2.61 23.03
N SER A 26 -13.55 -1.42 22.45
CA SER A 26 -13.92 -0.18 23.11
C SER A 26 -14.45 0.84 22.10
N PRO A 27 -15.26 1.84 22.53
CA PRO A 27 -15.78 2.86 21.62
C PRO A 27 -14.71 3.61 20.81
N LEU A 28 -13.45 3.56 21.25
CA LEU A 28 -12.31 4.12 20.53
C LEU A 28 -12.08 3.46 19.15
N GLN A 29 -12.44 2.19 18.98
CA GLN A 29 -12.29 1.48 17.70
C GLN A 29 -13.15 2.09 16.58
N LEU A 30 -14.26 2.76 16.91
CA LEU A 30 -15.05 3.52 15.92
C LEU A 30 -14.25 4.64 15.26
N TRP A 31 -13.21 5.15 15.92
CA TRP A 31 -12.35 6.20 15.37
C TRP A 31 -11.33 5.67 14.36
N LEU A 32 -11.09 4.36 14.28
CA LEU A 32 -10.18 3.79 13.28
C LEU A 32 -10.61 4.17 11.86
N TRP A 33 -11.91 4.27 11.62
CA TRP A 33 -12.49 4.50 10.31
C TRP A 33 -12.23 5.91 9.77
N PRO A 34 -12.62 6.99 10.48
CA PRO A 34 -12.31 8.34 10.02
C PRO A 34 -10.79 8.58 9.99
N ILE A 35 -10.02 7.98 10.90
CA ILE A 35 -8.56 8.13 10.90
C ILE A 35 -7.93 7.48 9.67
N LEU A 36 -8.28 6.22 9.36
CA LEU A 36 -7.78 5.53 8.16
C LEU A 36 -8.21 6.25 6.88
N ALA A 37 -9.45 6.75 6.82
CA ALA A 37 -9.91 7.56 5.70
C ALA A 37 -9.02 8.80 5.51
N VAL A 38 -8.70 9.53 6.59
CA VAL A 38 -7.78 10.68 6.53
C VAL A 38 -6.39 10.25 6.08
N VAL A 39 -5.85 9.14 6.60
CA VAL A 39 -4.52 8.62 6.20
C VAL A 39 -4.47 8.35 4.69
N PHE A 40 -5.47 7.67 4.12
CA PHE A 40 -5.48 7.35 2.68
C PHE A 40 -5.82 8.55 1.79
N ILE A 41 -6.66 9.49 2.25
CA ILE A 41 -6.97 10.71 1.48
C ILE A 41 -5.76 11.66 1.47
N SER A 42 -5.05 11.76 2.58
CA SER A 42 -3.90 12.67 2.73
C SER A 42 -2.71 12.31 1.82
N ASP A 43 -2.56 11.03 1.47
CA ASP A 43 -1.58 10.49 0.51
C ASP A 43 -1.69 11.11 -0.90
N GLY A 44 -2.90 11.47 -1.34
CA GLY A 44 -3.07 12.18 -2.60
C GLY A 44 -2.86 13.69 -2.49
N LEU A 45 -2.97 14.22 -1.27
CA LEU A 45 -3.06 15.65 -1.00
C LEU A 45 -1.68 16.30 -0.89
N ASP A 46 -0.70 15.64 -0.27
CA ASP A 46 0.67 16.15 -0.13
C ASP A 46 1.32 16.43 -1.50
N GLY A 47 1.20 15.54 -2.47
CA GLY A 47 1.71 15.72 -3.82
C GLY A 47 0.99 16.83 -4.60
N TRP A 48 -0.30 17.07 -4.31
CA TRP A 48 -1.02 18.21 -4.88
C TRP A 48 -0.60 19.54 -4.24
N VAL A 49 -0.43 19.58 -2.92
CA VAL A 49 0.02 20.76 -2.17
C VAL A 49 1.46 21.14 -2.57
N ALA A 50 2.37 20.16 -2.69
CA ALA A 50 3.75 20.37 -3.11
C ALA A 50 3.83 21.03 -4.51
N ARG A 51 3.11 20.48 -5.49
CA ARG A 51 3.01 21.04 -6.85
C ARG A 51 2.47 22.45 -6.87
N ARG A 52 1.43 22.73 -6.07
CA ARG A 52 0.75 24.03 -6.07
C ARG A 52 1.56 25.11 -5.36
N ARG A 53 2.40 24.74 -4.40
CA ARG A 53 3.24 25.67 -3.63
C ARG A 53 4.67 25.80 -4.16
N GLY A 54 5.05 25.00 -5.17
CA GLY A 54 6.43 24.96 -5.67
C GLY A 54 7.42 24.44 -4.61
N GLU A 55 6.95 23.67 -3.63
CA GLU A 55 7.75 23.14 -2.52
C GLU A 55 8.29 21.72 -2.83
N GLU A 56 8.48 21.39 -4.10
CA GLU A 56 9.03 20.10 -4.50
C GLU A 56 10.51 20.02 -4.11
N SER A 57 10.85 19.06 -3.24
CA SER A 57 12.21 18.80 -2.82
C SER A 57 12.54 17.32 -2.96
N LEU A 58 13.80 17.02 -3.28
CA LEU A 58 14.29 15.64 -3.38
C LEU A 58 14.08 14.88 -2.05
N PHE A 59 14.37 15.55 -0.93
CA PHE A 59 14.14 14.98 0.40
C PHE A 59 12.66 14.68 0.64
N GLY A 60 11.76 15.62 0.32
CA GLY A 60 10.32 15.40 0.49
C GLY A 60 9.80 14.22 -0.33
N ALA A 61 10.25 14.08 -1.59
CA ALA A 61 9.87 12.95 -2.44
C ALA A 61 10.39 11.60 -1.91
N LEU A 62 11.61 11.54 -1.39
CA LEU A 62 12.16 10.33 -0.77
C LEU A 62 11.45 9.99 0.55
N PHE A 63 11.15 11.01 1.35
CA PHE A 63 10.44 10.86 2.62
C PHE A 63 9.01 10.33 2.42
N ASP A 64 8.31 10.84 1.41
CA ASP A 64 6.99 10.38 1.00
C ASP A 64 6.99 8.88 0.62
N ILE A 65 7.89 8.47 -0.28
CA ILE A 65 8.05 7.06 -0.68
C ILE A 65 8.36 6.17 0.54
N ALA A 66 9.19 6.64 1.47
CA ALA A 66 9.53 5.88 2.67
C ALA A 66 8.32 5.73 3.60
N VAL A 67 7.59 6.81 3.86
CA VAL A 67 6.41 6.81 4.74
C VAL A 67 5.28 5.97 4.14
N ASP A 68 5.05 6.04 2.83
CA ASP A 68 4.09 5.19 2.13
C ASP A 68 4.35 3.71 2.38
N ARG A 69 5.62 3.30 2.27
CA ARG A 69 6.03 1.92 2.49
C ARG A 69 5.88 1.52 3.95
N ILE A 70 6.27 2.41 4.88
CA ILE A 70 6.14 2.16 6.32
C ILE A 70 4.67 1.98 6.69
N VAL A 71 3.79 2.87 6.25
CA VAL A 71 2.34 2.80 6.51
C VAL A 71 1.77 1.50 5.92
N GLU A 72 2.05 1.19 4.66
CA GLU A 72 1.57 -0.03 4.00
C GLU A 72 2.00 -1.31 4.75
N LEU A 73 3.30 -1.45 5.02
CA LEU A 73 3.83 -2.66 5.65
C LEU A 73 3.39 -2.79 7.10
N THR A 74 3.37 -1.70 7.86
CA THR A 74 2.95 -1.72 9.26
C THR A 74 1.50 -2.18 9.37
N LEU A 75 0.60 -1.64 8.55
CA LEU A 75 -0.81 -2.03 8.59
C LEU A 75 -1.00 -3.51 8.22
N TRP A 76 -0.30 -4.02 7.20
CA TRP A 76 -0.40 -5.44 6.85
C TRP A 76 0.14 -6.36 7.95
N ILE A 77 1.24 -5.98 8.61
CA ILE A 77 1.82 -6.75 9.71
C ILE A 77 0.87 -6.76 10.91
N VAL A 78 0.33 -5.60 11.29
CA VAL A 78 -0.61 -5.47 12.41
C VAL A 78 -1.87 -6.31 12.15
N LEU A 79 -2.43 -6.24 10.93
CA LEU A 79 -3.59 -7.06 10.58
C LEU A 79 -3.30 -8.57 10.62
N ALA A 80 -2.07 -8.98 10.27
CA ALA A 80 -1.69 -10.38 10.35
C ALA A 80 -1.45 -10.84 11.80
N ASP A 81 -0.89 -9.98 12.65
CA ASP A 81 -0.67 -10.25 14.07
C ASP A 81 -1.99 -10.30 14.86
N LEU A 82 -3.00 -9.54 14.44
CA LEU A 82 -4.38 -9.60 14.94
C LEU A 82 -5.18 -10.79 14.36
N ASP A 83 -4.54 -11.73 13.65
CA ASP A 83 -5.16 -12.89 13.01
C ASP A 83 -6.28 -12.57 11.99
N LEU A 84 -6.38 -11.33 11.52
CA LEU A 84 -7.39 -10.89 10.54
C LEU A 84 -7.03 -11.32 9.12
N ILE A 85 -5.74 -11.52 8.86
CA ILE A 85 -5.23 -12.04 7.59
C ILE A 85 -4.09 -13.03 7.83
N PRO A 86 -3.84 -13.95 6.88
CA PRO A 86 -2.68 -14.83 6.97
C PRO A 86 -1.35 -14.07 6.86
N ILE A 87 -0.34 -14.50 7.64
CA ILE A 87 1.01 -13.90 7.67
C ILE A 87 1.73 -13.91 6.31
N TRP A 88 1.37 -14.80 5.39
CA TRP A 88 1.98 -14.81 4.06
C TRP A 88 1.64 -13.55 3.24
N ILE A 89 0.55 -12.85 3.56
CA ILE A 89 0.15 -11.61 2.87
C ILE A 89 1.18 -10.49 3.07
N PRO A 90 1.49 -10.02 4.30
CA PRO A 90 2.55 -9.03 4.50
C PRO A 90 3.90 -9.48 3.93
N ILE A 91 4.24 -10.77 4.03
CA ILE A 91 5.47 -11.32 3.44
C ILE A 91 5.53 -11.06 1.92
N VAL A 92 4.42 -11.29 1.20
CA VAL A 92 4.36 -10.99 -0.24
C VAL A 92 4.63 -9.52 -0.52
N PHE A 93 4.04 -8.59 0.24
CA PHE A 93 4.26 -7.16 0.07
C PHE A 93 5.71 -6.76 0.35
N VAL A 94 6.33 -7.32 1.40
CA VAL A 94 7.76 -7.11 1.73
C VAL A 94 8.65 -7.61 0.59
N VAL A 95 8.53 -8.90 0.23
CA VAL A 95 9.39 -9.53 -0.77
C VAL A 95 9.27 -8.83 -2.12
N ARG A 96 8.04 -8.59 -2.60
CA ARG A 96 7.81 -7.90 -3.86
C ARG A 96 8.33 -6.46 -3.81
N GLY A 97 8.08 -5.74 -2.71
CA GLY A 97 8.52 -4.36 -2.53
C GLY A 97 10.04 -4.24 -2.61
N VAL A 98 10.75 -4.99 -1.77
CA VAL A 98 12.21 -5.00 -1.72
C VAL A 98 12.82 -5.42 -3.06
N LEU A 99 12.29 -6.46 -3.69
CA LEU A 99 12.80 -6.95 -4.98
C LEU A 99 12.66 -5.90 -6.09
N VAL A 100 11.48 -5.27 -6.21
CA VAL A 100 11.23 -4.22 -7.21
C VAL A 100 12.08 -2.99 -6.93
N ASP A 101 12.23 -2.59 -5.67
CA ASP A 101 13.02 -1.42 -5.28
C ASP A 101 14.52 -1.66 -5.55
N ALA A 102 15.04 -2.87 -5.26
CA ALA A 102 16.42 -3.26 -5.55
C ALA A 102 16.74 -3.27 -7.06
N ILE A 103 15.84 -3.83 -7.88
CA ILE A 103 15.99 -3.83 -9.35
C ILE A 103 16.01 -2.39 -9.90
N ARG A 104 15.11 -1.54 -9.41
CA ARG A 104 15.08 -0.13 -9.84
C ARG A 104 16.35 0.61 -9.44
N ALA A 105 16.87 0.34 -8.25
CA ALA A 105 18.10 0.96 -7.76
C ALA A 105 19.34 0.52 -8.56
N SER A 106 19.42 -0.74 -9.01
CA SER A 106 20.53 -1.23 -9.85
C SER A 106 20.50 -0.63 -11.26
N GLN A 107 19.31 -0.53 -11.86
CA GLN A 107 19.13 0.04 -13.20
C GLN A 107 19.46 1.53 -13.28
N VAL A 108 19.11 2.32 -12.25
CA VAL A 108 19.48 3.75 -12.17
C VAL A 108 21.00 3.93 -12.16
N GLN A 109 21.73 3.03 -11.51
CA GLN A 109 23.20 3.06 -11.46
C GLN A 109 23.83 2.61 -12.78
N ALA A 110 23.23 1.64 -13.46
CA ALA A 110 23.77 1.07 -14.70
C ALA A 110 23.60 1.98 -15.92
N ASP A 111 22.45 2.63 -16.09
CA ASP A 111 22.04 3.14 -17.41
C ASP A 111 21.80 4.66 -17.48
N ARG A 112 21.97 5.41 -16.37
CA ARG A 112 21.70 6.87 -16.26
C ARG A 112 20.34 7.34 -16.82
N ARG A 113 19.39 6.42 -17.09
CA ARG A 113 18.02 6.70 -17.54
C ARG A 113 17.06 6.57 -16.35
N SER A 114 15.92 7.26 -16.41
CA SER A 114 14.95 7.23 -15.32
C SER A 114 14.38 5.81 -15.12
N PRO A 115 14.10 5.35 -13.89
CA PRO A 115 13.69 3.97 -13.60
C PRO A 115 12.33 3.57 -14.21
N LEU A 116 11.59 4.52 -14.79
CA LEU A 116 10.33 4.27 -15.52
C LEU A 116 10.52 4.24 -17.04
N ALA A 117 11.67 4.69 -17.55
CA ALA A 117 11.99 4.72 -18.98
C ALA A 117 12.46 3.36 -19.53
N LEU A 118 12.70 2.38 -18.66
CA LEU A 118 13.18 1.04 -19.02
C LEU A 118 12.03 0.06 -19.37
N LEU A 119 10.78 0.44 -19.06
CA LEU A 119 9.60 -0.33 -19.44
C LEU A 119 9.36 -0.28 -20.95
N ASN A 120 9.87 -1.28 -21.66
CA ASN A 120 9.82 -1.36 -23.12
C ASN A 120 8.41 -1.67 -23.62
N SER A 121 7.58 -2.36 -22.82
CA SER A 121 6.22 -2.70 -23.22
C SER A 121 5.19 -1.62 -22.80
N PRO A 122 4.30 -1.16 -23.70
CA PRO A 122 3.23 -0.20 -23.37
C PRO A 122 2.29 -0.73 -22.29
N ALA A 123 2.00 -2.03 -22.30
CA ALA A 123 1.18 -2.69 -21.30
C ALA A 123 1.81 -2.66 -19.90
N ALA A 124 3.13 -2.90 -19.79
CA ALA A 124 3.82 -2.77 -18.50
C ALA A 124 3.81 -1.33 -17.99
N ARG A 125 4.05 -0.34 -18.86
CA ARG A 125 3.97 1.08 -18.48
C ARG A 125 2.59 1.46 -17.97
N TRP A 126 1.54 1.01 -18.64
CA TRP A 126 0.17 1.26 -18.20
C TRP A 126 -0.14 0.58 -16.86
N LEU A 127 0.26 -0.69 -16.70
CA LEU A 127 0.00 -1.48 -15.49
C LEU A 127 0.76 -0.94 -14.26
N VAL A 128 2.00 -0.52 -14.45
CA VAL A 128 2.90 -0.10 -13.37
C VAL A 128 2.81 1.41 -13.10
N ALA A 129 2.86 2.24 -14.14
CA ALA A 129 2.97 3.70 -14.02
C ALA A 129 1.67 4.46 -14.36
N GLY A 130 0.66 3.77 -14.90
CA GLY A 130 -0.62 4.37 -15.25
C GLY A 130 -1.29 5.05 -14.06
N ARG A 131 -1.77 6.29 -14.26
CA ARG A 131 -2.50 7.05 -13.22
C ARG A 131 -3.72 6.29 -12.72
N PHE A 132 -4.46 5.68 -13.64
CA PHE A 132 -5.63 4.86 -13.32
C PHE A 132 -5.26 3.64 -12.47
N MET A 133 -4.29 2.82 -12.90
CA MET A 133 -3.89 1.63 -12.15
C MET A 133 -3.29 1.93 -10.78
N ARG A 134 -2.59 3.07 -10.63
CA ARG A 134 -2.12 3.55 -9.33
C ARG A 134 -3.28 3.90 -8.41
N GLY A 135 -4.23 4.71 -8.88
CA GLY A 135 -5.41 5.08 -8.11
C GLY A 135 -6.26 3.86 -7.76
N PHE A 136 -6.57 3.01 -8.73
CA PHE A 136 -7.34 1.79 -8.52
C PHE A 136 -6.71 0.88 -7.46
N TYR A 137 -5.41 0.61 -7.58
CA TYR A 137 -4.69 -0.20 -6.59
C TYR A 137 -4.70 0.43 -5.19
N ALA A 138 -4.52 1.75 -5.09
CA ALA A 138 -4.61 2.47 -3.81
C ALA A 138 -6.01 2.36 -3.21
N THR A 139 -7.06 2.51 -4.01
CA THR A 139 -8.46 2.33 -3.58
C THR A 139 -8.73 0.91 -3.08
N ILE A 140 -8.31 -0.12 -3.82
CA ILE A 140 -8.47 -1.51 -3.38
C ILE A 140 -7.78 -1.75 -2.03
N LYS A 141 -6.56 -1.26 -1.85
CA LYS A 141 -5.87 -1.36 -0.55
C LYS A 141 -6.60 -0.61 0.56
N ALA A 142 -7.05 0.62 0.30
CA ALA A 142 -7.80 1.40 1.29
C ALA A 142 -9.08 0.66 1.71
N CYS A 143 -9.82 0.11 0.75
CA CYS A 143 -11.00 -0.72 1.02
C CYS A 143 -10.65 -1.97 1.82
N ALA A 144 -9.53 -2.64 1.51
CA ALA A 144 -9.07 -3.80 2.28
C ALA A 144 -8.72 -3.42 3.73
N PHE A 145 -7.89 -2.39 3.94
CA PHE A 145 -7.49 -1.95 5.28
C PHE A 145 -8.70 -1.51 6.11
N VAL A 146 -9.54 -0.62 5.58
CA VAL A 146 -10.75 -0.17 6.26
C VAL A 146 -11.67 -1.35 6.53
N GLY A 147 -11.89 -2.22 5.55
CA GLY A 147 -12.75 -3.40 5.68
C GLY A 147 -12.28 -4.40 6.73
N LEU A 148 -10.97 -4.65 6.83
CA LEU A 148 -10.40 -5.60 7.80
C LEU A 148 -10.43 -5.06 9.23
N PHE A 149 -10.09 -3.79 9.45
CA PHE A 149 -10.22 -3.16 10.78
C PHE A 149 -11.68 -3.05 11.26
N MET A 150 -12.64 -3.28 10.36
CA MET A 150 -14.06 -3.33 10.65
C MET A 150 -14.60 -4.73 10.98
N ILE A 151 -13.79 -5.78 10.85
CA ILE A 151 -14.25 -7.14 11.18
C ILE A 151 -14.52 -7.29 12.68
N GLU A 152 -13.88 -6.47 13.51
CA GLU A 152 -14.12 -6.51 14.95
C GLU A 152 -15.60 -6.21 15.29
N PRO A 153 -16.15 -6.92 16.30
CA PRO A 153 -17.52 -6.71 16.73
C PRO A 153 -17.72 -5.24 17.16
N LEU A 154 -18.93 -4.73 16.94
CA LEU A 154 -19.29 -3.36 17.34
C LEU A 154 -18.92 -3.13 18.81
N PRO A 155 -18.31 -1.99 19.13
CA PRO A 155 -17.74 -1.82 20.45
C PRO A 155 -18.77 -1.82 21.58
N VAL A 156 -18.31 -2.31 22.72
CA VAL A 156 -19.10 -2.45 23.96
C VAL A 156 -19.77 -1.11 24.30
N GLY A 157 -21.10 -1.12 24.39
CA GLY A 157 -21.94 0.06 24.63
C GLY A 157 -22.87 0.43 23.47
N VAL A 158 -22.51 0.11 22.22
CA VAL A 158 -23.41 0.30 21.06
C VAL A 158 -24.59 -0.66 21.16
N GLU A 159 -24.36 -1.89 21.62
CA GLU A 159 -25.39 -2.91 21.85
C GLU A 159 -26.51 -2.42 22.79
N SER A 160 -26.15 -1.70 23.86
CA SER A 160 -27.12 -1.17 24.81
C SER A 160 -27.91 0.05 24.30
N LEU A 161 -27.33 0.80 23.37
CA LEU A 161 -27.91 2.05 22.87
C LEU A 161 -28.76 1.82 21.61
N LEU A 162 -28.35 0.91 20.73
CA LEU A 162 -28.92 0.71 19.41
C LEU A 162 -28.99 -0.80 19.05
N PRO A 163 -29.81 -1.59 19.78
CA PRO A 163 -29.87 -3.05 19.61
C PRO A 163 -30.31 -3.49 18.20
N SER A 164 -31.18 -2.73 17.54
CA SER A 164 -31.60 -3.02 16.17
C SER A 164 -30.45 -2.87 15.16
N LEU A 165 -29.50 -1.95 15.39
CA LEU A 165 -28.35 -1.79 14.53
C LEU A 165 -27.32 -2.90 14.75
N THR A 166 -27.15 -3.38 15.97
CA THR A 166 -26.23 -4.50 16.26
C THR A 166 -26.73 -5.81 15.67
N GLU A 167 -28.04 -6.05 15.65
CA GLU A 167 -28.62 -7.21 14.97
C GLU A 167 -28.40 -7.16 13.45
N ILE A 168 -28.65 -6.00 12.82
CA ILE A 168 -28.40 -5.80 11.38
C ILE A 168 -26.91 -5.98 11.07
N TRP A 169 -26.03 -5.44 11.92
CA TRP A 169 -24.59 -5.59 11.76
C TRP A 169 -24.16 -7.05 11.82
N ALA A 170 -24.61 -7.81 12.83
CA ALA A 170 -24.30 -9.23 12.96
C ALA A 170 -24.76 -10.05 11.75
N LEU A 171 -25.90 -9.69 11.14
CA LEU A 171 -26.38 -10.32 9.91
C LEU A 171 -25.49 -10.02 8.70
N LEU A 172 -24.98 -8.79 8.58
CA LEU A 172 -24.15 -8.33 7.47
C LEU A 172 -22.66 -8.67 7.63
N GLN A 173 -22.21 -8.95 8.85
CA GLN A 173 -20.82 -9.19 9.19
C GLN A 173 -20.15 -10.27 8.33
N PRO A 174 -20.75 -11.44 8.06
CA PRO A 174 -20.12 -12.46 7.20
C PRO A 174 -19.91 -11.99 5.75
N ILE A 175 -20.86 -11.20 5.22
CA ILE A 175 -20.75 -10.62 3.88
C ILE A 175 -19.62 -9.59 3.87
N TRP A 176 -19.52 -8.79 4.92
CA TRP A 176 -18.48 -7.78 5.08
C TRP A 176 -17.08 -8.40 5.17
N GLU A 177 -16.90 -9.43 6.00
CA GLU A 177 -15.65 -10.19 6.12
C GLU A 177 -15.21 -10.75 4.76
N TRP A 178 -16.14 -11.34 4.03
CA TRP A 178 -15.87 -11.87 2.68
C TRP A 178 -15.42 -10.76 1.72
N LEU A 179 -16.09 -9.61 1.73
CA LEU A 179 -15.74 -8.46 0.89
C LEU A 179 -14.36 -7.89 1.25
N ALA A 180 -14.07 -7.69 2.53
CA ALA A 180 -12.78 -7.20 3.01
C ALA A 180 -11.64 -8.13 2.62
N MET A 181 -11.87 -9.44 2.76
CA MET A 181 -10.92 -10.47 2.36
C MET A 181 -10.75 -10.52 0.83
N ALA A 182 -11.82 -10.38 0.05
CA ALA A 182 -11.76 -10.30 -1.40
C ALA A 182 -10.93 -9.11 -1.89
N PHE A 183 -11.10 -7.93 -1.27
CA PHE A 183 -10.25 -6.76 -1.56
C PHE A 183 -8.79 -7.01 -1.19
N THR A 184 -8.54 -7.73 -0.10
CA THR A 184 -7.18 -8.10 0.34
C THR A 184 -6.49 -9.00 -0.68
N TYR A 185 -7.17 -10.08 -1.12
CA TYR A 185 -6.65 -10.96 -2.17
C TYR A 185 -6.46 -10.24 -3.50
N LEU A 186 -7.38 -9.34 -3.87
CA LEU A 186 -7.23 -8.51 -5.05
C LEU A 186 -6.04 -7.56 -4.93
N ALA A 187 -5.79 -6.98 -3.75
CA ALA A 187 -4.61 -6.17 -3.48
C ALA A 187 -3.32 -6.99 -3.65
N VAL A 188 -3.27 -8.22 -3.14
CA VAL A 188 -2.14 -9.14 -3.35
C VAL A 188 -1.94 -9.45 -4.83
N ALA A 189 -3.01 -9.81 -5.54
CA ALA A 189 -2.95 -10.12 -6.97
C ALA A 189 -2.42 -8.94 -7.78
N LEU A 190 -2.98 -7.74 -7.56
CA LEU A 190 -2.49 -6.51 -8.18
C LEU A 190 -1.05 -6.18 -7.75
N CYS A 191 -0.67 -6.50 -6.51
CA CYS A 191 0.69 -6.31 -6.02
C CYS A 191 1.68 -7.10 -6.88
N LEU A 192 1.43 -8.39 -7.07
CA LEU A 192 2.23 -9.30 -7.87
C LEU A 192 2.20 -8.93 -9.35
N LEU A 193 1.02 -8.70 -9.92
CA LEU A 193 0.84 -8.33 -11.33
C LEU A 193 1.62 -7.06 -11.70
N ARG A 194 1.66 -6.07 -10.81
CA ARG A 194 2.41 -4.83 -11.04
C ARG A 194 3.93 -4.98 -10.81
N GLY A 195 4.37 -5.97 -10.02
CA GLY A 195 5.80 -6.25 -9.82
C GLY A 195 6.43 -7.06 -10.96
N MET A 196 5.64 -7.95 -11.55
CA MET A 196 6.11 -8.92 -12.55
C MET A 196 6.76 -8.28 -13.79
N PRO A 197 6.24 -7.20 -14.41
CA PRO A 197 6.90 -6.57 -15.55
C PRO A 197 8.31 -6.06 -15.25
N VAL A 198 8.54 -5.51 -14.06
CA VAL A 198 9.85 -4.98 -13.65
C VAL A 198 10.89 -6.11 -13.58
N ILE A 199 10.49 -7.25 -13.01
CA ILE A 199 11.37 -8.41 -12.85
C ILE A 199 11.67 -9.06 -14.21
N MET A 200 10.64 -9.25 -15.04
CA MET A 200 10.81 -9.88 -16.36
C MET A 200 11.72 -9.09 -17.28
N GLU A 201 11.58 -7.77 -17.32
CA GLU A 201 12.41 -6.93 -18.18
C GLU A 201 13.87 -6.89 -17.70
N PHE A 202 14.08 -6.81 -16.38
CA PHE A 202 15.43 -6.94 -15.80
C PHE A 202 16.09 -8.27 -16.18
N LEU A 203 15.38 -9.40 -16.05
CA LEU A 203 15.89 -10.70 -16.47
C LEU A 203 16.17 -10.78 -17.98
N ALA A 204 15.36 -10.13 -18.80
CA ALA A 204 15.55 -10.07 -20.25
C ALA A 204 16.75 -9.20 -20.66
N GLU A 205 17.06 -8.14 -19.90
CA GLU A 205 18.26 -7.32 -20.08
C GLU A 205 19.52 -8.08 -19.68
N GLU A 206 19.52 -8.71 -18.51
CA GLU A 206 20.66 -9.48 -18.02
C GLU A 206 20.97 -10.68 -18.92
N ARG A 207 19.93 -11.35 -19.45
CA ARG A 207 20.10 -12.40 -20.45
C ARG A 207 20.78 -11.87 -21.71
N ARG A 208 20.39 -10.67 -22.20
CA ARG A 208 20.99 -10.05 -23.40
C ARG A 208 22.44 -9.64 -23.17
N SER A 209 22.79 -9.12 -21.99
CA SER A 209 24.17 -8.73 -21.65
C SER A 209 25.11 -9.94 -21.57
N LEU A 210 24.64 -11.06 -21.03
CA LEU A 210 25.40 -12.32 -21.01
C LEU A 210 25.67 -12.86 -22.43
N PHE A 211 24.68 -12.79 -23.31
CA PHE A 211 24.84 -13.23 -24.71
C PHE A 211 25.78 -12.34 -25.53
N SER A 212 25.82 -11.02 -25.29
CA SER A 212 26.77 -10.14 -25.98
C SER A 212 28.21 -10.35 -25.49
N ARG A 213 28.41 -10.60 -24.19
CA ARG A 213 29.72 -10.86 -23.58
C ARG A 213 30.34 -12.18 -24.09
N ASN A 214 29.53 -13.23 -24.28
CA ASN A 214 29.99 -14.51 -24.85
C ASN A 214 30.33 -14.47 -26.35
N ARG A 215 29.88 -13.45 -27.10
CA ARG A 215 30.28 -13.25 -28.51
C ARG A 215 31.50 -12.35 -28.67
N GLY A 216 32.05 -11.81 -27.57
CA GLY A 216 33.13 -10.83 -27.55
C GLY A 216 34.49 -11.36 -27.12
N THR A 217 34.68 -12.67 -26.97
CA THR A 217 36.01 -13.27 -26.72
C THR A 217 36.57 -13.83 -28.02
N PRO A 218 37.75 -13.36 -28.48
CA PRO A 218 38.42 -13.88 -29.68
C PRO A 218 38.87 -15.33 -29.53
#